data_AF-A0A9D9KZ59-F1
#
_entry.id   AF-A0A9D9KZ59-F1
#
_cell.length_a   1.000
_cell.length_b   1.000
_cell.length_c   1.000
_cell.angle_alpha   90.00
_cell.angle_beta   90.00
_cell.angle_gamma   90.00
#
_symmetry.space_group_name_H-M   'P 1'
#
loop_
_entity.id
_entity.type
_entity.pdbx_description
1 polymer ?
#
loop_
_entity_poly.entity_id
_entity_poly.type
_entity_poly.pdbx_seq_one_letter_code
_entity_poly.pdbx_strand_id
1 'polypeptide(L)'
;MYSVEMKNAVSSAQSCIDLCCGPQNVAVKSAEYISAFVKYLDVLDPSGIDFLKNGFFAGIRIKKYWQLFSEHYNKVQAIIEELKKNRLIAENTLTTLKRELTAYQSALDSFMSGFSENADAELLDQKMVALNMKGILENTVAEYTALTDRLAGITTTAADVFTNAVLIARVNYQINLTGGEMVGGASGTADIAGFRSGFSRLYSMCR
;
A
#
# COMPACT_ATOMS: atom_id res chain seq x y z
N MET A 1 2.24 17.63 -38.49
CA MET A 1 3.36 17.79 -37.56
C MET A 1 2.89 18.33 -36.22
N TYR A 2 3.33 17.75 -35.09
CA TYR A 2 2.97 18.20 -33.74
C TYR A 2 3.26 19.69 -33.52
N SER A 3 2.37 20.35 -32.77
CA SER A 3 2.69 21.64 -32.15
C SER A 3 3.84 21.48 -31.15
N VAL A 4 4.58 22.56 -30.89
CA VAL A 4 5.64 22.58 -29.86
C VAL A 4 5.06 22.19 -28.50
N GLU A 5 3.86 22.64 -28.19
CA GLU A 5 3.11 22.29 -26.98
C GLU A 5 2.88 20.78 -26.86
N MET A 6 2.40 20.12 -27.92
CA MET A 6 2.16 18.68 -27.91
C MET A 6 3.45 17.86 -27.78
N LYS A 7 4.53 18.29 -28.44
CA LYS A 7 5.86 17.64 -28.28
C LYS A 7 6.35 17.71 -26.84
N ASN A 8 6.20 18.87 -26.21
CA ASN A 8 6.58 19.07 -24.81
C ASN A 8 5.70 18.21 -23.88
N ALA A 9 4.40 18.14 -24.13
CA ALA A 9 3.47 17.32 -23.37
C ALA A 9 3.80 15.82 -23.48
N VAL A 10 4.08 15.30 -24.69
CA VAL A 10 4.49 13.89 -24.88
C VAL A 10 5.80 13.59 -24.16
N SER A 11 6.79 14.50 -24.24
CA SER A 11 8.09 14.30 -23.59
C SER A 11 7.97 14.34 -22.07
N SER A 12 7.15 15.24 -21.53
CA SER A 12 6.87 15.37 -20.11
C SER A 12 6.10 14.15 -19.57
N ALA A 13 5.07 13.71 -20.28
CA ALA A 13 4.32 12.49 -19.98
C ALA A 13 5.23 11.25 -19.94
N GLN A 14 6.08 11.07 -20.94
CA GLN A 14 7.04 9.96 -20.99
C GLN A 14 7.98 9.98 -19.77
N SER A 15 8.58 11.14 -19.47
CA SER A 15 9.46 11.30 -18.31
C SER A 15 8.73 10.96 -16.99
N CYS A 16 7.46 11.35 -16.88
CA CYS A 16 6.63 11.04 -15.72
C CYS A 16 6.34 9.53 -15.59
N ILE A 17 6.06 8.85 -16.71
CA ILE A 17 5.85 7.40 -16.75
C ILE A 17 7.15 6.65 -16.43
N ASP A 18 8.30 7.14 -16.90
CA ASP A 18 9.60 6.51 -16.63
C ASP A 18 9.94 6.49 -15.13
N LEU A 19 9.53 7.52 -14.37
CA LEU A 19 9.63 7.53 -12.90
C LEU A 19 8.76 6.45 -12.24
N CYS A 20 7.71 6.00 -12.94
CA CYS A 20 6.80 4.95 -12.50
C CYS A 20 7.27 3.55 -12.94
N CYS A 21 8.44 3.43 -13.55
CA CYS A 21 8.96 2.18 -14.09
C CYS A 21 10.23 1.71 -13.36
N GLY A 22 10.55 0.42 -13.54
CA GLY A 22 11.82 -0.17 -13.08
C GLY A 22 11.81 -0.75 -11.65
N PRO A 23 12.91 -1.39 -11.23
CA PRO A 23 12.96 -2.16 -9.98
C PRO A 23 12.97 -1.28 -8.72
N GLN A 24 13.29 0.00 -8.86
CA GLN A 24 13.28 0.95 -7.74
C GLN A 24 11.93 1.63 -7.54
N ASN A 25 10.96 1.31 -8.40
CA ASN A 25 9.61 1.86 -8.36
C ASN A 25 8.90 1.52 -7.04
N VAL A 26 8.10 2.47 -6.54
CA VAL A 26 7.39 2.32 -5.27
C VAL A 26 6.34 1.21 -5.28
N ALA A 27 5.68 0.93 -6.41
CA ALA A 27 4.74 -0.19 -6.55
C ALA A 27 5.46 -1.53 -6.41
N VAL A 28 6.63 -1.69 -7.04
CA VAL A 28 7.46 -2.91 -6.92
C VAL A 28 7.91 -3.10 -5.48
N LYS A 29 8.50 -2.07 -4.87
CA LYS A 29 8.92 -2.12 -3.45
C LYS A 29 7.75 -2.41 -2.52
N SER A 30 6.59 -1.83 -2.78
CA SER A 30 5.38 -2.09 -2.00
C SER A 30 4.96 -3.55 -2.11
N ALA A 31 4.97 -4.15 -3.31
CA ALA A 31 4.65 -5.55 -3.49
C ALA A 31 5.64 -6.48 -2.75
N GLU A 32 6.93 -6.15 -2.76
CA GLU A 32 7.96 -6.89 -2.01
C GLU A 32 7.71 -6.85 -0.50
N TYR A 33 7.45 -5.66 0.05
CA TYR A 33 7.15 -5.52 1.48
C TYR A 33 5.82 -6.14 1.87
N ILE A 34 4.78 -6.05 1.03
CA ILE A 34 3.51 -6.76 1.26
C ILE A 34 3.74 -8.26 1.27
N SER A 35 4.50 -8.80 0.30
CA SER A 35 4.85 -10.23 0.27
C SER A 35 5.63 -10.68 1.50
N ALA A 36 6.60 -9.87 1.94
CA ALA A 36 7.32 -10.12 3.19
C ALA A 36 6.39 -10.07 4.40
N PHE A 37 5.43 -9.14 4.41
CA PHE A 37 4.47 -9.00 5.50
C PHE A 37 3.56 -10.22 5.61
N VAL A 38 3.04 -10.74 4.49
CA VAL A 38 2.21 -11.96 4.45
C VAL A 38 2.90 -13.13 5.15
N LYS A 39 4.22 -13.32 4.93
CA LYS A 39 4.99 -14.39 5.58
C LYS A 39 4.96 -14.27 7.11
N TYR A 40 4.98 -13.05 7.65
CA TYR A 40 4.83 -12.85 9.10
C TYR A 40 3.38 -13.04 9.55
N LEU A 41 2.40 -12.62 8.75
CA LEU A 41 0.99 -12.87 9.09
C LEU A 41 0.65 -14.36 9.10
N ASP A 42 1.26 -15.17 8.22
CA ASP A 42 1.13 -16.63 8.24
C ASP A 42 1.64 -17.22 9.58
N VAL A 43 2.76 -16.70 10.07
CA VAL A 43 3.37 -17.15 11.34
C VAL A 43 2.58 -16.69 12.56
N LEU A 44 1.98 -15.49 12.47
CA LEU A 44 1.27 -14.84 13.56
C LEU A 44 -0.25 -15.05 13.54
N ASP A 45 -0.74 -16.03 12.77
CA ASP A 45 -2.16 -16.31 12.63
C ASP A 45 -2.82 -16.71 13.98
N PRO A 46 -3.80 -15.94 14.47
CA PRO A 46 -4.51 -16.25 15.71
C PRO A 46 -5.62 -17.31 15.57
N SER A 47 -5.92 -17.80 14.36
CA SER A 47 -7.08 -18.67 14.09
C SER A 47 -7.11 -19.95 14.95
N GLY A 48 -5.94 -20.52 15.23
CA GLY A 48 -5.79 -21.73 16.06
C GLY A 48 -5.74 -21.50 17.58
N ILE A 49 -5.81 -20.25 18.04
CA ILE A 49 -5.56 -19.89 19.44
C ILE A 49 -6.84 -19.46 20.15
N ASP A 50 -7.43 -20.33 20.96
CA ASP A 50 -8.56 -19.98 21.81
C ASP A 50 -8.10 -19.18 23.05
N PHE A 51 -8.11 -17.85 22.93
CA PHE A 51 -7.68 -16.91 23.96
C PHE A 51 -8.54 -16.92 25.23
N LEU A 52 -9.80 -17.40 25.15
CA LEU A 52 -10.71 -17.47 26.29
C LEU A 52 -10.63 -18.81 27.03
N LYS A 53 -9.89 -19.78 26.49
CA LYS A 53 -9.81 -21.12 27.05
C LYS A 53 -8.94 -21.15 28.30
N ASN A 54 -9.54 -21.63 29.38
CA ASN A 54 -8.87 -21.85 30.65
C ASN A 54 -8.25 -23.26 30.74
N GLY A 55 -7.20 -23.40 31.56
CA GLY A 55 -6.53 -24.66 31.83
C GLY A 55 -5.06 -24.68 31.41
N PHE A 56 -4.27 -25.57 32.02
CA PHE A 56 -2.81 -25.61 31.90
C PHE A 56 -2.31 -25.67 30.44
N PHE A 57 -2.85 -26.59 29.63
CA PHE A 57 -2.45 -26.73 28.23
C PHE A 57 -2.86 -25.55 27.35
N ALA A 58 -4.01 -24.92 27.62
CA ALA A 58 -4.46 -23.74 26.91
C ALA A 58 -3.57 -22.52 27.23
N GLY A 59 -3.23 -22.32 28.51
CA GLY A 59 -2.31 -21.28 28.95
C GLY A 59 -0.92 -21.41 28.31
N ILE A 60 -0.39 -22.63 28.19
CA ILE A 60 0.89 -22.87 27.49
C ILE A 60 0.81 -22.46 26.01
N ARG A 61 -0.26 -22.83 25.30
CA ARG A 61 -0.42 -22.47 23.88
C ARG A 61 -0.51 -20.96 23.68
N ILE A 62 -1.30 -20.27 24.50
CA ILE A 62 -1.44 -18.81 24.43
C ILE A 62 -0.10 -18.12 24.74
N LYS A 63 0.63 -18.58 25.76
CA LYS A 63 1.96 -18.04 26.08
C LYS A 63 2.95 -18.24 24.92
N LYS A 64 2.97 -19.43 24.30
CA LYS A 64 3.81 -19.71 23.13
C LYS A 64 3.48 -18.81 21.94
N TYR A 65 2.18 -18.59 21.68
CA TYR A 65 1.75 -17.66 20.63
C TYR A 65 2.27 -16.24 20.87
N TRP A 66 2.14 -15.70 22.08
CA TRP A 66 2.63 -14.36 22.39
C TRP A 66 4.16 -14.27 22.42
N GLN A 67 4.87 -15.34 22.77
CA GLN A 67 6.33 -15.42 22.62
C GLN A 67 6.75 -15.29 21.15
N LEU A 68 6.13 -16.09 20.27
CA LEU A 68 6.35 -16.01 18.83
C LEU A 68 6.01 -14.62 18.28
N PHE A 69 4.91 -14.03 18.75
CA PHE A 69 4.53 -12.67 18.38
C PHE A 69 5.59 -11.63 18.79
N SER A 70 6.13 -11.74 20.01
CA SER A 70 7.20 -10.87 20.51
C SER A 70 8.49 -11.00 19.69
N GLU A 71 8.88 -12.23 19.33
CA GLU A 71 10.06 -12.51 18.51
C GLU A 71 10.00 -11.87 17.12
N HIS A 72 8.80 -11.72 16.55
CA HIS A 72 8.57 -11.15 15.23
C HIS A 72 8.14 -9.68 15.24
N TYR A 73 7.74 -9.12 16.39
CA TYR A 73 7.12 -7.80 16.49
C TYR A 73 7.95 -6.69 15.85
N ASN A 74 9.25 -6.61 16.18
CA ASN A 74 10.12 -5.56 15.64
C ASN A 74 10.31 -5.64 14.12
N LYS A 75 10.33 -6.86 13.56
CA LYS A 75 10.46 -7.06 12.11
C LYS A 75 9.18 -6.65 11.39
N VAL A 76 8.03 -6.97 11.98
CA VAL A 76 6.73 -6.55 11.46
C VAL A 76 6.57 -5.04 11.52
N GLN A 77 6.93 -4.41 12.64
CA GLN A 77 6.91 -2.95 12.78
C GLN A 77 7.80 -2.27 11.72
N ALA A 78 9.01 -2.79 11.49
CA ALA A 78 9.88 -2.26 10.44
C ALA A 78 9.22 -2.32 9.04
N ILE A 79 8.55 -3.44 8.70
CA ILE A 79 7.83 -3.56 7.43
C ILE A 79 6.65 -2.57 7.35
N ILE A 80 5.88 -2.42 8.42
CA ILE A 80 4.75 -1.47 8.46
C ILE A 80 5.25 -0.04 8.23
N GLU A 81 6.38 0.35 8.84
CA GLU A 81 6.98 1.66 8.64
C GLU A 81 7.47 1.88 7.20
N GLU A 82 8.08 0.87 6.58
CA GLU A 82 8.45 0.94 5.16
C GLU A 82 7.22 1.06 4.24
N LEU A 83 6.13 0.35 4.54
CA LEU A 83 4.86 0.49 3.81
C LEU A 83 4.24 1.89 3.96
N LYS A 84 4.36 2.52 5.15
CA LYS A 84 3.94 3.92 5.35
C LYS A 84 4.78 4.89 4.52
N LYS A 85 6.10 4.70 4.45
CA LYS A 85 6.97 5.51 3.59
C LYS A 85 6.59 5.35 2.12
N ASN A 86 6.39 4.11 1.67
CA ASN A 86 5.96 3.83 0.30
C ASN A 86 4.61 4.46 -0.02
N ARG A 87 3.67 4.45 0.93
CA ARG A 87 2.38 5.13 0.77
C ARG A 87 2.55 6.62 0.48
N LEU A 88 3.35 7.33 1.28
CA LEU A 88 3.61 8.76 1.08
C LEU A 88 4.25 9.04 -0.28
N ILE A 89 5.21 8.20 -0.70
CA ILE A 89 5.84 8.31 -2.01
C ILE A 89 4.79 8.11 -3.11
N ALA A 90 3.96 7.07 -3.01
CA ALA A 90 2.90 6.78 -3.98
C ALA A 90 1.85 7.90 -4.06
N GLU A 91 1.43 8.50 -2.93
CA GLU A 91 0.51 9.64 -2.88
C GLU A 91 1.10 10.88 -3.59
N ASN A 92 2.38 11.15 -3.37
CA ASN A 92 3.08 12.25 -4.04
C ASN A 92 3.24 11.99 -5.56
N THR A 93 3.58 10.77 -5.95
CA THR A 93 3.64 10.37 -7.36
C THR A 93 2.27 10.48 -8.02
N LEU A 94 1.21 10.00 -7.37
CA LEU A 94 -0.16 10.10 -7.88
C LEU A 94 -0.60 11.55 -8.10
N THR A 95 -0.25 12.44 -7.16
CA THR A 95 -0.53 13.88 -7.31
C THR A 95 0.17 14.46 -8.54
N THR A 96 1.42 14.06 -8.77
CA THR A 96 2.19 14.48 -9.95
C THR A 96 1.59 13.94 -11.24
N LEU A 97 1.24 12.65 -11.28
CA LEU A 97 0.61 12.01 -12.43
C LEU A 97 -0.74 12.65 -12.79
N LYS A 98 -1.57 12.96 -11.81
CA LYS A 98 -2.86 13.65 -12.03
C LYS A 98 -2.67 15.02 -12.65
N ARG A 99 -1.71 15.80 -12.14
CA ARG A 99 -1.36 17.11 -12.71
C ARG A 99 -0.86 16.98 -14.15
N GLU A 100 0.00 16.00 -14.41
CA GLU A 100 0.53 15.74 -15.74
C GLU A 100 -0.57 15.32 -16.72
N LEU A 101 -1.47 14.44 -16.31
CA LEU A 101 -2.61 14.02 -17.11
C LEU A 101 -3.50 15.21 -17.50
N THR A 102 -3.79 16.12 -16.58
CA THR A 102 -4.58 17.34 -16.88
C THR A 102 -3.86 18.24 -17.90
N ALA A 103 -2.55 18.44 -17.74
CA ALA A 103 -1.76 19.23 -18.68
C ALA A 103 -1.71 18.57 -20.06
N TYR A 104 -1.50 17.24 -20.10
CA TYR A 104 -1.49 16.45 -21.32
C TYR A 104 -2.83 16.50 -22.06
N GLN A 105 -3.94 16.37 -21.33
CA GLN A 105 -5.30 16.46 -21.88
C GLN A 105 -5.53 17.84 -22.52
N SER A 106 -5.10 18.92 -21.86
CA SER A 106 -5.22 20.28 -22.42
C SER A 106 -4.44 20.44 -23.73
N ALA A 107 -3.19 19.95 -23.77
CA ALA A 107 -2.37 19.99 -24.98
C ALA A 107 -2.94 19.11 -26.10
N LEU A 108 -3.49 17.94 -25.75
CA LEU A 108 -4.14 17.03 -26.69
C LEU A 108 -5.40 17.67 -27.28
N ASP A 109 -6.26 18.28 -26.46
CA ASP A 109 -7.49 18.92 -26.93
C ASP A 109 -7.17 20.06 -27.91
N SER A 110 -6.16 20.89 -27.60
CA SER A 110 -5.64 21.91 -28.53
C SER A 110 -5.12 21.29 -29.83
N PHE A 111 -4.32 20.22 -29.75
CA PHE A 111 -3.82 19.51 -30.93
C PHE A 111 -4.95 18.93 -31.78
N MET A 112 -5.97 18.33 -31.16
CA MET A 112 -7.11 17.72 -31.83
C MET A 112 -8.05 18.76 -32.45
N SER A 113 -8.16 19.96 -31.87
CA SER A 113 -8.97 21.06 -32.43
C SER A 113 -8.47 21.56 -33.79
N GLY A 114 -7.17 21.38 -34.07
CA GLY A 114 -6.55 21.72 -35.36
C GLY A 114 -6.57 20.59 -36.39
N PHE A 115 -7.21 19.46 -36.09
CA PHE A 115 -7.20 18.27 -36.95
C PHE A 115 -8.32 18.34 -38.00
N SER A 116 -7.97 18.10 -39.27
CA SER A 116 -8.95 17.99 -40.37
C SER A 116 -9.00 16.55 -40.91
N GLU A 117 -10.12 16.16 -41.52
CA GLU A 117 -10.31 14.82 -42.09
C GLU A 117 -9.37 14.51 -43.27
N ASN A 118 -8.76 15.53 -43.89
CA ASN A 118 -7.79 15.39 -44.99
C ASN A 118 -6.33 15.39 -44.52
N ALA A 119 -6.10 15.04 -43.25
CA ALA A 119 -4.76 14.95 -42.67
C ALA A 119 -3.87 13.94 -43.40
N ASP A 120 -2.59 14.28 -43.58
CA ASP A 120 -1.60 13.35 -44.10
C ASP A 120 -1.31 12.20 -43.12
N ALA A 121 -0.64 11.15 -43.63
CA ALA A 121 -0.34 9.94 -42.87
C ALA A 121 0.52 10.22 -41.62
N GLU A 122 1.44 11.20 -41.69
CA GLU A 122 2.30 11.57 -40.56
C GLU A 122 1.49 12.19 -39.40
N LEU A 123 0.51 13.04 -39.73
CA LEU A 123 -0.38 13.65 -38.73
C LEU A 123 -1.31 12.59 -38.10
N LEU A 124 -1.74 11.59 -38.85
CA LEU A 124 -2.51 10.45 -38.34
C LEU A 124 -1.69 9.60 -37.36
N ASP A 125 -0.43 9.30 -37.68
CA ASP A 125 0.48 8.58 -36.77
C ASP A 125 0.71 9.37 -35.47
N GLN A 126 0.93 10.68 -35.59
CA GLN A 126 1.07 11.59 -34.45
C GLN A 126 -0.17 11.59 -33.56
N LYS A 127 -1.38 11.57 -34.14
CA LYS A 127 -2.62 11.43 -33.39
C LYS A 127 -2.71 10.10 -32.65
N MET A 128 -2.35 8.99 -33.30
CA MET A 128 -2.36 7.67 -32.67
C MET A 128 -1.41 7.59 -31.47
N VAL A 129 -0.18 8.10 -31.62
CA VAL A 129 0.80 8.16 -30.51
C VAL A 129 0.26 9.01 -29.36
N ALA A 130 -0.36 10.14 -29.66
CA ALA A 130 -0.90 11.06 -28.66
C ALA A 130 -2.05 10.44 -27.86
N LEU A 131 -2.98 9.76 -28.54
CA LEU A 131 -4.09 9.06 -27.90
C LEU A 131 -3.61 7.86 -27.06
N ASN A 132 -2.62 7.12 -27.56
CA ASN A 132 -2.03 6.01 -26.82
C ASN A 132 -1.34 6.49 -25.54
N MET A 133 -0.58 7.58 -25.61
CA MET A 133 0.08 8.17 -24.44
C MET A 133 -0.93 8.65 -23.38
N LYS A 134 -2.05 9.27 -23.80
CA LYS A 134 -3.16 9.58 -22.88
C LYS A 134 -3.66 8.33 -22.16
N GLY A 135 -3.91 7.24 -22.90
CA GLY A 135 -4.36 5.98 -22.32
C GLY A 135 -3.36 5.39 -21.32
N ILE A 136 -2.05 5.47 -21.60
CA ILE A 136 -1.00 5.02 -20.68
C ILE A 136 -1.00 5.86 -19.41
N LEU A 137 -1.09 7.20 -19.51
CA LEU A 137 -1.18 8.08 -18.34
C LEU A 137 -2.42 7.78 -17.48
N GLU A 138 -3.58 7.60 -18.12
CA GLU A 138 -4.84 7.28 -17.43
C GLU A 138 -4.73 5.95 -16.66
N ASN A 139 -4.16 4.93 -17.29
CA ASN A 139 -3.92 3.63 -16.65
C ASN A 139 -2.93 3.76 -15.48
N THR A 140 -1.85 4.52 -15.66
CA THR A 140 -0.83 4.73 -14.61
C THR A 140 -1.45 5.46 -13.40
N VAL A 141 -2.30 6.47 -13.63
CA VAL A 141 -3.05 7.16 -12.57
C VAL A 141 -3.99 6.20 -11.84
N ALA A 142 -4.69 5.33 -12.57
CA ALA A 142 -5.59 4.35 -11.97
C ALA A 142 -4.84 3.32 -11.10
N GLU A 143 -3.72 2.80 -11.59
CA GLU A 143 -2.86 1.88 -10.85
C GLU A 143 -2.32 2.51 -9.56
N TYR A 144 -1.83 3.75 -9.63
CA TYR A 144 -1.35 4.45 -8.45
C TYR A 144 -2.46 4.80 -7.46
N THR A 145 -3.69 5.07 -7.95
CA THR A 145 -4.85 5.26 -7.07
C THR A 145 -5.16 3.96 -6.30
N ALA A 146 -5.21 2.83 -7.00
CA ALA A 146 -5.43 1.53 -6.37
C ALA A 146 -4.30 1.16 -5.38
N LEU A 147 -3.05 1.47 -5.73
CA LEU A 147 -1.90 1.26 -4.86
C LEU A 147 -1.99 2.10 -3.58
N THR A 148 -2.30 3.40 -3.68
CA THR A 148 -2.42 4.28 -2.52
C THR A 148 -3.55 3.83 -1.60
N ASP A 149 -4.69 3.43 -2.16
CA ASP A 149 -5.83 2.95 -1.39
C ASP A 149 -5.50 1.63 -0.67
N ARG A 150 -4.82 0.71 -1.36
CA ARG A 150 -4.38 -0.57 -0.78
C ARG A 150 -3.38 -0.33 0.36
N LEU A 151 -2.37 0.50 0.15
CA LEU A 151 -1.37 0.83 1.17
C LEU A 151 -1.99 1.53 2.37
N ALA A 152 -2.94 2.44 2.16
CA ALA A 152 -3.69 3.08 3.23
C ALA A 152 -4.47 2.04 4.04
N GLY A 153 -5.22 1.14 3.38
CA GLY A 153 -5.97 0.07 4.03
C GLY A 153 -5.07 -0.85 4.87
N ILE A 154 -3.94 -1.31 4.30
CA ILE A 154 -2.99 -2.18 4.99
C ILE A 154 -2.37 -1.48 6.21
N THR A 155 -1.84 -0.27 6.03
CA THR A 155 -1.13 0.44 7.11
C THR A 155 -2.04 0.84 8.28
N THR A 156 -3.26 1.29 7.99
CA THR A 156 -4.25 1.60 9.05
C THR A 156 -4.70 0.34 9.76
N THR A 157 -5.10 -0.71 9.03
CA THR A 157 -5.58 -1.96 9.66
C THR A 157 -4.45 -2.63 10.46
N ALA A 158 -3.21 -2.60 9.98
CA ALA A 158 -2.06 -3.10 10.73
C ALA A 158 -1.84 -2.32 12.03
N ALA A 159 -1.89 -0.99 12.01
CA ALA A 159 -1.75 -0.19 13.22
C ALA A 159 -2.77 -0.61 14.30
N ASP A 160 -4.03 -0.77 13.91
CA ASP A 160 -5.10 -1.18 14.83
C ASP A 160 -4.88 -2.60 15.37
N VAL A 161 -4.58 -3.55 14.49
CA VAL A 161 -4.37 -4.97 14.84
C VAL A 161 -3.19 -5.13 15.80
N PHE A 162 -2.05 -4.52 15.49
CA PHE A 162 -0.84 -4.66 16.31
C PHE A 162 -0.94 -3.88 17.63
N THR A 163 -1.65 -2.75 17.65
CA THR A 163 -1.97 -2.05 18.91
C THR A 163 -2.86 -2.89 19.81
N ASN A 164 -3.91 -3.50 19.24
CA ASN A 164 -4.81 -4.37 19.99
C ASN A 164 -4.08 -5.65 20.47
N ALA A 165 -3.20 -6.22 19.65
CA ALA A 165 -2.35 -7.34 20.05
C ALA A 165 -1.47 -7.02 21.28
N VAL A 166 -0.83 -5.85 21.29
CA VAL A 166 -0.05 -5.36 22.45
C VAL A 166 -0.93 -5.20 23.69
N LEU A 167 -2.13 -4.64 23.53
CA LEU A 167 -3.08 -4.49 24.64
C LEU A 167 -3.55 -5.84 25.18
N ILE A 168 -3.94 -6.79 24.32
CA ILE A 168 -4.38 -8.12 24.73
C ILE A 168 -3.25 -8.85 25.46
N ALA A 169 -2.04 -8.89 24.87
CA ALA A 169 -0.88 -9.54 25.49
C ALA A 169 -0.56 -8.96 26.88
N ARG A 170 -0.64 -7.63 27.01
CA ARG A 170 -0.35 -6.94 28.26
C ARG A 170 -1.44 -7.13 29.31
N VAL A 171 -2.69 -6.82 28.98
CA VAL A 171 -3.81 -6.79 29.93
C VAL A 171 -4.22 -8.19 30.36
N ASN A 172 -4.30 -9.14 29.41
CA ASN A 172 -4.87 -10.46 29.69
C ASN A 172 -3.80 -11.48 30.08
N TYR A 173 -2.54 -11.27 29.66
CA TYR A 173 -1.48 -12.27 29.84
C TYR A 173 -0.20 -11.72 30.48
N GLN A 174 -0.13 -10.42 30.80
CA GLN A 174 1.03 -9.78 31.42
C GLN A 174 2.34 -9.94 30.61
N ILE A 175 2.24 -10.03 29.29
CA ILE A 175 3.37 -10.17 28.37
C ILE A 175 3.67 -8.82 27.71
N ASN A 176 4.95 -8.41 27.73
CA ASN A 176 5.38 -7.25 26.96
C ASN A 176 5.93 -7.67 25.59
N LEU A 177 5.28 -7.20 24.52
CA LEU A 177 5.68 -7.48 23.14
C LEU A 177 6.71 -6.50 22.59
N THR A 178 6.89 -5.33 23.23
CA THR A 178 7.75 -4.24 22.72
C THR A 178 9.17 -4.25 23.30
N GLY A 179 9.53 -5.28 24.09
CA GLY A 179 10.88 -5.43 24.66
C GLY A 179 11.32 -4.39 25.70
N GLY A 180 10.45 -3.44 26.10
CA GLY A 180 10.73 -2.44 27.13
C GLY A 180 10.27 -2.82 28.55
N GLU A 181 10.59 -1.99 29.55
CA GLU A 181 10.12 -2.19 30.94
C GLU A 181 8.59 -2.13 31.05
N MET A 182 8.06 -2.80 32.09
CA MET A 182 6.64 -2.75 32.46
C MET A 182 6.23 -1.32 32.82
N VAL A 183 5.62 -0.60 31.88
CA VAL A 183 4.92 0.66 32.22
C VAL A 183 3.54 0.29 32.75
N GLY A 184 3.35 0.49 34.05
CA GLY A 184 2.09 0.24 34.74
C GLY A 184 0.93 1.07 34.18
N GLY A 185 -0.27 0.49 34.22
CA GLY A 185 -1.53 1.21 34.01
C GLY A 185 -1.95 1.44 32.56
N ALA A 186 -2.33 0.37 31.85
CA ALA A 186 -3.18 0.50 30.66
C ALA A 186 -4.57 -0.04 31.00
N SER A 187 -5.50 0.85 31.36
CA SER A 187 -6.92 0.54 31.50
C SER A 187 -7.57 0.59 30.12
N GLY A 188 -7.61 -0.53 29.42
CA GLY A 188 -8.34 -0.70 28.17
C GLY A 188 -9.02 -2.06 28.13
N THR A 189 -10.24 -2.13 27.60
CA THR A 189 -10.90 -3.41 27.34
C THR A 189 -10.23 -4.07 26.14
N ALA A 190 -9.52 -5.17 26.38
CA ALA A 190 -8.88 -5.97 25.34
C ALA A 190 -9.95 -6.61 24.43
N ASP A 191 -9.96 -6.25 23.14
CA ASP A 191 -10.95 -6.74 22.17
C ASP A 191 -10.38 -7.89 21.33
N ILE A 192 -10.51 -9.11 21.83
CA ILE A 192 -10.04 -10.33 21.14
C ILE A 192 -10.81 -10.55 19.81
N ALA A 193 -12.11 -10.23 19.77
CA ALA A 193 -12.93 -10.41 18.58
C ALA A 193 -12.51 -9.42 17.48
N GLY A 194 -12.31 -8.15 17.83
CA GLY A 194 -11.77 -7.12 16.95
C GLY A 194 -10.34 -7.41 16.49
N PHE A 195 -9.49 -7.96 17.37
CA PHE A 195 -8.14 -8.39 16.97
C PHE A 195 -8.20 -9.47 15.88
N ARG A 196 -9.02 -10.51 16.07
CA ARG A 196 -9.15 -11.61 15.08
C ARG A 196 -9.75 -11.13 13.77
N SER A 197 -10.82 -10.34 13.82
CA SER A 197 -11.47 -9.82 12.62
C SER A 197 -10.56 -8.85 11.86
N GLY A 198 -9.87 -7.96 12.58
CA GLY A 198 -8.85 -7.07 12.04
C GLY A 198 -7.70 -7.83 11.40
N PHE A 199 -7.20 -8.89 12.05
CA PHE A 199 -6.13 -9.73 11.52
C PHE A 199 -6.56 -10.43 10.23
N SER A 200 -7.76 -11.03 10.21
CA SER A 200 -8.33 -11.67 9.02
C SER A 200 -8.49 -10.67 7.87
N ARG A 201 -8.94 -9.45 8.16
CA ARG A 201 -9.08 -8.37 7.17
C ARG A 201 -7.71 -7.97 6.62
N LEU A 202 -6.74 -7.73 7.50
CA LEU A 202 -5.36 -7.39 7.12
C LEU A 202 -4.76 -8.46 6.21
N TYR A 203 -4.95 -9.73 6.58
CA TYR A 203 -4.49 -10.87 5.80
C TYR A 203 -5.10 -10.90 4.39
N SER A 204 -6.42 -10.66 4.28
CA SER A 204 -7.11 -10.60 2.99
C SER A 204 -6.66 -9.44 2.08
N MET A 205 -6.21 -8.31 2.66
CA MET A 205 -5.71 -7.17 1.88
C MET A 205 -4.30 -7.42 1.30
N CYS A 206 -3.52 -8.26 1.97
CA CYS A 206 -2.14 -8.54 1.61
C CYS A 206 -2.00 -9.71 0.62
N ARG A 207 -2.99 -10.59 0.54
CA ARG A 207 -3.13 -11.60 -0.53
C ARG A 207 -3.84 -11.01 -1.76
#